data_AF-A0A3M0XQ98-F1
#
_entry.id   AF-A0A3M0XQ98-F1
#
_cell.length_a   1.000
_cell.length_b   1.000
_cell.length_c   1.000
_cell.angle_alpha   90.00
_cell.angle_beta   90.00
_cell.angle_gamma   90.00
#
_symmetry.space_group_name_H-M   'P 1'
#
loop_
_entity.id
_entity.type
_entity.pdbx_description
1 polymer ?
#
loop_
_entity_poly.entity_id
_entity_poly.type
_entity_poly.pdbx_seq_one_letter_code
_entity_poly.pdbx_strand_id
1 'polypeptide(L)' 'MSEESYPVRLRGPDIAPYRAGNTGIDHVISFEATRPGPHVMVSALVHGNEVCGAVALDFLLRAEVRPRQGRLTLA' A
#
# COMPACT_ATOMS: atom_id res chain seq x y z
N MET A 1 23.89 -15.13 -25.92
CA MET A 1 22.49 -14.67 -25.79
C MET A 1 22.56 -13.15 -25.73
N SER A 2 21.92 -12.44 -26.64
CA SER A 2 21.79 -10.99 -26.54
C SER A 2 21.01 -10.66 -25.28
N GLU A 3 21.54 -9.78 -24.43
CA GLU A 3 20.77 -9.20 -23.33
C GLU A 3 19.66 -8.33 -23.92
N GLU A 4 18.45 -8.89 -24.02
CA GLU A 4 17.28 -8.06 -24.23
C GLU A 4 17.05 -7.21 -22.98
N SER A 5 17.17 -5.89 -23.15
CA SER A 5 16.90 -4.93 -22.08
C SER A 5 15.41 -4.59 -22.06
N TYR A 6 14.75 -4.90 -20.95
CA TYR A 6 13.37 -4.48 -20.67
C TYR A 6 13.39 -3.35 -19.63
N PRO A 7 13.45 -2.07 -20.06
CA PRO A 7 13.60 -0.97 -19.12
C PRO A 7 12.34 -0.82 -18.25
N VAL A 8 12.53 -0.75 -16.93
CA VAL A 8 11.46 -0.43 -15.98
C VAL A 8 11.08 1.03 -16.15
N ARG A 9 9.83 1.29 -16.56
CA ARG A 9 9.28 2.64 -16.75
C ARG A 9 8.42 3.14 -15.60
N LEU A 10 8.46 2.43 -14.46
CA LEU A 10 7.73 2.80 -13.26
C LEU A 10 8.65 3.57 -12.30
N ARG A 11 8.10 4.63 -11.69
CA ARG A 11 8.73 5.35 -10.60
C ARG A 11 8.03 4.98 -9.30
N GLY A 12 8.80 4.67 -8.26
CA GLY A 12 8.23 4.47 -6.92
C GLY A 12 7.63 5.77 -6.39
N PRO A 13 6.49 5.71 -5.67
CA PRO A 13 5.94 6.87 -5.00
C PRO A 13 6.79 7.27 -3.78
N ASP A 14 6.67 8.52 -3.35
CA ASP A 14 7.18 8.92 -2.03
C ASP A 14 6.27 8.36 -0.94
N ILE A 15 6.83 7.49 -0.10
CA ILE A 15 6.12 6.85 1.02
C ILE A 15 6.45 7.47 2.37
N ALA A 16 7.35 8.46 2.43
CA ALA A 16 7.72 9.13 3.68
C ALA A 16 6.51 9.74 4.42
N PRO A 17 5.49 10.31 3.76
CA PRO A 17 4.29 10.82 4.43
C PRO A 17 3.50 9.76 5.20
N TYR A 18 3.61 8.49 4.82
CA TYR A 18 2.87 7.38 5.42
C TYR A 18 3.63 6.71 6.56
N ARG A 19 4.87 7.13 6.83
CA ARG A 19 5.75 6.46 7.79
C ARG A 19 5.15 6.37 9.18
N ALA A 20 4.57 7.44 9.70
CA ALA A 20 4.02 7.41 11.06
C ALA A 20 2.84 6.44 11.24
N GLY A 21 2.14 6.12 10.15
CA GLY A 21 0.94 5.28 10.20
C GLY A 21 -0.15 5.83 11.13
N ASN A 22 -1.05 4.95 11.56
CA ASN A 22 -2.02 5.24 12.64
C ASN A 22 -2.15 4.13 13.67
N THR A 23 -1.31 3.11 13.60
CA THR A 23 -1.33 1.94 14.50
C THR A 23 -0.15 1.90 15.47
N GLY A 24 0.76 2.88 15.41
CA GLY A 24 2.02 2.87 16.14
C GLY A 24 3.09 1.95 15.53
N ILE A 25 2.85 1.41 14.33
CA ILE A 25 3.81 0.64 13.54
C ILE A 25 4.09 1.43 12.27
N ASP A 26 5.37 1.65 11.97
CA ASP A 26 5.78 2.40 10.79
C ASP A 26 5.13 1.82 9.52
N HIS A 27 4.60 2.69 8.66
CA HIS A 27 3.95 2.37 7.38
C HIS A 27 2.65 1.54 7.46
N VAL A 28 2.17 1.19 8.64
CA VAL A 28 0.91 0.46 8.81
C VAL A 28 -0.23 1.44 9.08
N ILE A 29 -1.23 1.42 8.20
CA ILE A 29 -2.41 2.27 8.28
C ILE A 29 -3.65 1.38 8.27
N SER A 30 -4.48 1.48 9.31
CA SER A 30 -5.68 0.67 9.47
C SER A 30 -6.93 1.54 9.62
N PHE A 31 -7.98 1.19 8.89
CA PHE A 31 -9.29 1.85 8.93
C PHE A 31 -10.36 0.83 9.30
N GLU A 32 -11.26 1.18 10.21
CA GLU A 32 -12.35 0.34 10.66
C GLU A 32 -13.70 0.94 10.25
N ALA A 33 -14.62 0.09 9.80
CA ALA A 33 -15.99 0.46 9.49
C ALA A 33 -16.90 0.25 10.70
N THR A 34 -18.03 0.95 10.74
CA THR A 34 -19.03 0.78 11.80
C THR A 34 -19.75 -0.56 11.72
N ARG A 35 -19.89 -1.14 10.52
CA ARG A 35 -20.50 -2.46 10.32
C ARG A 35 -19.48 -3.57 10.50
N PRO A 36 -19.80 -4.64 11.25
CA PRO A 36 -18.92 -5.80 11.38
C PRO A 36 -18.68 -6.47 10.02
N GLY A 37 -17.51 -7.06 9.84
CA GLY A 37 -17.12 -7.68 8.58
C GLY A 37 -15.68 -8.19 8.61
N PRO A 38 -15.17 -8.73 7.49
CA PRO A 38 -13.83 -9.28 7.42
C PRO A 38 -12.76 -8.20 7.60
N HIS A 39 -11.58 -8.61 8.08
CA HIS A 39 -10.38 -7.78 8.05
C HIS A 39 -9.55 -8.15 6.82
N VAL A 40 -9.31 -7.18 5.95
CA VAL A 40 -8.46 -7.33 4.76
C VAL A 40 -7.20 -6.50 4.93
N MET A 41 -6.06 -7.09 4.59
CA MET A 41 -4.78 -6.40 4.51
C MET A 41 -4.25 -6.46 3.08
N VAL A 42 -3.78 -5.32 2.58
CA VAL A 42 -3.01 -5.22 1.34
C VAL A 42 -1.59 -4.84 1.72
N SER A 43 -0.63 -5.67 1.33
CA SER A 43 0.79 -5.44 1.61
C SER A 43 1.59 -5.23 0.32
N ALA A 44 2.55 -4.31 0.35
CA ALA A 44 3.46 -4.06 -0.77
C ALA A 44 4.93 -3.96 -0.31
N LEU A 45 5.85 -3.89 -1.29
CA LEU A 45 7.30 -3.76 -1.06
C LEU A 45 7.92 -4.88 -0.22
N VAL A 46 7.38 -6.11 -0.33
CA VAL A 46 8.04 -7.30 0.22
C VAL A 46 9.47 -7.41 -0.34
N HIS A 47 9.62 -7.11 -1.63
CA HIS A 47 10.90 -6.79 -2.25
C HIS A 47 10.94 -5.31 -2.63
N GLY A 48 12.03 -4.61 -2.30
CA GLY A 48 12.16 -3.16 -2.50
C GLY A 48 12.17 -2.70 -3.97
N ASN A 49 12.38 -3.61 -4.92
CA ASN A 49 12.35 -3.34 -6.36
C ASN A 49 10.99 -3.65 -7.03
N GLU A 50 10.00 -4.17 -6.29
CA GLU A 50 8.66 -4.50 -6.80
C GLU A 50 7.67 -3.34 -6.56
N VAL A 51 7.90 -2.21 -7.25
CA VAL A 51 7.26 -0.92 -6.94
C VAL A 51 5.78 -0.81 -7.26
N CYS A 52 5.21 -1.72 -8.05
CA CYS A 52 3.80 -1.66 -8.45
C CYS A 52 2.84 -1.65 -7.25
N GLY A 53 3.15 -2.44 -6.21
CA GLY A 53 2.34 -2.48 -4.99
C GLY A 53 2.36 -1.14 -4.25
N ALA A 54 3.54 -0.50 -4.14
CA ALA A 54 3.65 0.81 -3.50
C ALA A 54 2.84 1.88 -4.25
N VAL A 55 2.90 1.88 -5.58
CA VAL A 55 2.08 2.78 -6.42
C VAL A 55 0.59 2.58 -6.15
N ALA A 56 0.13 1.33 -6.03
CA ALA A 56 -1.26 1.03 -5.72
C ALA A 56 -1.65 1.50 -4.30
N LEU A 57 -0.81 1.26 -3.29
CA LEU A 57 -1.08 1.71 -1.92
C LEU A 57 -1.10 3.24 -1.80
N ASP A 58 -0.15 3.94 -2.42
CA ASP A 58 -0.14 5.41 -2.47
C ASP A 58 -1.44 5.96 -3.11
N PHE A 59 -1.89 5.35 -4.20
CA PHE A 59 -3.18 5.71 -4.81
C PHE A 59 -4.36 5.53 -3.85
N LEU A 60 -4.46 4.37 -3.18
CA LEU A 60 -5.55 4.10 -2.22
C LEU A 60 -5.53 5.06 -1.03
N LEU A 61 -4.35 5.40 -0.53
CA LEU A 61 -4.17 6.34 0.58
C LEU A 61 -4.56 7.77 0.19
N ARG A 62 -4.10 8.25 -0.98
CA ARG A 62 -4.47 9.56 -1.52
C ARG A 62 -5.95 9.69 -1.83
N ALA A 63 -6.56 8.60 -2.29
CA ALA A 63 -8.01 8.53 -2.54
C ALA A 63 -8.83 8.35 -1.25
N GLU A 64 -8.19 8.31 -0.09
CA GLU A 64 -8.82 8.13 1.22
C GLU A 64 -9.78 6.94 1.27
N VAL A 65 -9.39 5.82 0.66
CA VAL A 65 -10.25 4.63 0.63
C VAL A 65 -10.57 4.16 2.05
N ARG A 66 -11.84 3.81 2.28
CA ARG A 66 -12.36 3.29 3.55
C ARG A 66 -13.18 2.01 3.34
N PRO A 67 -13.12 1.04 4.27
CA PRO A 67 -13.94 -0.16 4.18
C PRO A 67 -15.42 0.16 4.40
N ARG A 68 -16.32 -0.55 3.69
CA ARG A 68 -17.78 -0.44 3.89
C ARG A 68 -18.31 -1.28 5.06
N GLN A 69 -17.53 -2.29 5.46
CA GLN A 69 -17.75 -3.21 6.58
C GLN A 69 -16.40 -3.83 6.98
N GLY A 70 -16.23 -4.20 8.24
CA GLY A 70 -15.00 -4.79 8.75
C GLY A 70 -13.83 -3.79 8.81
N ARG A 71 -12.64 -4.25 8.47
CA ARG A 71 -11.39 -3.48 8.61
C ARG A 71 -10.53 -3.58 7.35
N LEU A 72 -9.87 -2.49 6.99
CA LEU A 72 -8.88 -2.44 5.92
C LEU A 72 -7.54 -1.99 6.50
N THR A 73 -6.49 -2.76 6.24
CA THR A 73 -5.11 -2.37 6.56
C THR A 73 -4.29 -2.25 5.28
N LEU A 74 -3.54 -1.16 5.15
CA LEU A 74 -2.57 -0.91 4.08
C LEU A 74 -1.18 -0.87 4.73
N ALA A 75 -0.24 -1.66 4.21
CA ALA A 75 1.08 -1.86 4.80
C ALA A 75 2.20 -2.05 3.76
#